data_AF-A0A3S3RSB4-F1
#
_entry.id   AF-A0A3S3RSB4-F1
#
_cell.length_a   1.000
_cell.length_b   1.000
_cell.length_c   1.000
_cell.angle_alpha   90.00
_cell.angle_beta   90.00
_cell.angle_gamma   90.00
#
_symmetry.space_group_name_H-M   'P 1'
#
loop_
_entity.id
_entity.type
_entity.pdbx_description
1 polymer ?
#
loop_
_entity_poly.entity_id
_entity_poly.type
_entity_poly.pdbx_seq_one_letter_code
_entity_poly.pdbx_strand_id
1 'polypeptide(L)'
;RTIAHGKVDFFGSTLVALARQSEQRVTALLAGGHDVALQALFRSAGLAPATHGTILRALKVWREVANGRRVAGVQEVSWLMLKELGGQSAEGDLAGLVKSIHLDALRENARGHALAIAAA
;
A
#
# COMPACT_ATOMS: atom_id res chain seq x y z
N ARG A 1 -0.22 -5.44 -5.03
CA ARG A 1 1.01 -5.87 -4.32
C ARG A 1 1.96 -4.71 -4.09
N THR A 2 2.49 -4.06 -5.14
CA THR A 2 3.44 -2.93 -5.09
C THR A 2 3.25 -1.96 -3.91
N ILE A 3 2.05 -1.39 -3.77
CA ILE A 3 1.81 -0.37 -2.73
C ILE A 3 1.84 -0.93 -1.31
N ALA A 4 1.50 -2.21 -1.11
CA ALA A 4 1.61 -2.85 0.20
C ALA A 4 3.07 -2.96 0.66
N HIS A 5 4.02 -3.00 -0.27
CA HIS A 5 5.46 -3.05 -0.01
C HIS A 5 6.15 -1.68 0.00
N GLY A 6 5.40 -0.58 -0.06
CA GLY A 6 5.99 0.76 0.00
C GLY A 6 6.73 1.20 -1.27
N LYS A 7 6.57 0.47 -2.38
CA LYS A 7 7.13 0.84 -3.69
C LYS A 7 6.33 1.99 -4.33
N VAL A 8 6.26 3.14 -3.65
CA VAL A 8 5.41 4.29 -4.02
C VAL A 8 5.85 4.90 -5.34
N ASP A 9 7.15 5.04 -5.59
CA ASP A 9 7.65 5.64 -6.84
C ASP A 9 7.32 4.79 -8.07
N PHE A 10 7.49 3.46 -7.96
CA PHE A 10 7.10 2.53 -9.03
C PHE A 10 5.58 2.52 -9.26
N PHE A 11 4.80 2.64 -8.19
CA PHE A 11 3.35 2.81 -8.32
C PHE A 11 3.02 4.14 -9.02
N GLY A 12 3.72 5.22 -8.69
CA GLY A 12 3.57 6.52 -9.34
C GLY A 12 3.90 6.49 -10.83
N SER A 13 5.03 5.90 -11.23
CA SER A 13 5.39 5.78 -12.65
C SER A 13 4.38 4.94 -13.44
N THR A 14 3.81 3.90 -12.80
CA THR A 14 2.71 3.12 -13.39
C THR A 14 1.46 3.99 -13.57
N LEU A 15 1.10 4.83 -12.60
CA LEU A 15 -0.04 5.73 -12.72
C LEU A 15 0.17 6.80 -13.80
N VAL A 16 1.39 7.32 -13.99
CA VAL A 16 1.74 8.23 -15.09
C VAL A 16 1.43 7.58 -16.43
N ALA A 17 1.91 6.35 -16.63
CA ALA A 17 1.71 5.61 -17.87
C ALA A 17 0.22 5.29 -18.14
N LEU A 18 -0.52 4.89 -17.11
CA LEU A 18 -1.93 4.48 -17.23
C LEU A 18 -2.91 5.65 -17.35
N ALA A 19 -2.71 6.71 -16.57
CA ALA A 19 -3.63 7.86 -16.51
C ALA A 19 -3.34 8.95 -17.55
N ARG A 20 -2.21 8.85 -18.26
CA ARG A 20 -1.71 9.90 -19.19
C ARG A 20 -1.63 11.28 -18.54
N GLN A 21 -1.29 11.32 -17.26
CA GLN A 21 -1.04 12.55 -16.50
C GLN A 21 0.46 12.81 -16.40
N SER A 22 0.87 14.06 -16.19
CA SER A 22 2.29 14.38 -16.01
C SER A 22 2.85 13.77 -14.72
N GLU A 23 4.12 13.40 -14.76
CA GLU A 23 4.85 12.88 -13.60
C GLU A 23 4.80 13.86 -12.42
N GLN A 24 5.04 15.15 -12.68
CA GLN A 24 4.97 16.20 -11.65
C GLN A 24 3.61 16.20 -10.92
N ARG A 25 2.51 16.03 -11.65
CA ARG A 25 1.16 16.01 -11.06
C ARG A 25 0.94 14.76 -10.22
N VAL A 26 1.34 13.58 -10.73
CA VAL A 26 1.17 12.32 -10.00
C VAL A 26 1.99 12.34 -8.71
N THR A 27 3.26 12.76 -8.77
CA THR A 27 4.14 12.88 -7.61
C THR A 27 3.58 13.84 -6.56
N ALA A 28 3.08 15.01 -6.98
CA ALA A 28 2.44 15.97 -6.07
C ALA A 28 1.20 15.39 -5.37
N LEU A 29 0.37 14.61 -6.08
CA LEU A 29 -0.81 13.96 -5.49
C LEU A 29 -0.44 12.86 -4.50
N LEU A 30 0.56 12.02 -4.84
CA LEU A 30 1.02 10.94 -3.98
C LEU A 30 1.64 11.47 -2.68
N ALA A 31 2.39 12.58 -2.75
CA ALA A 31 2.98 13.25 -1.59
C ALA A 31 1.95 14.04 -0.76
N GLY A 32 1.03 14.76 -1.42
CA GLY A 32 0.10 15.69 -0.77
C GLY A 32 -1.14 15.04 -0.13
N GLY A 33 -1.54 13.83 -0.56
CA GLY A 33 -2.56 13.05 0.13
C GLY A 33 -4.01 13.53 -0.02
N HIS A 34 -4.35 14.18 -1.13
CA HIS A 34 -5.72 14.59 -1.43
C HIS A 34 -6.54 13.38 -1.90
N ASP A 35 -7.27 12.73 -1.00
CA ASP A 35 -7.99 11.47 -1.27
C ASP A 35 -8.91 11.53 -2.50
N VAL A 36 -9.69 12.61 -2.65
CA VAL A 36 -10.60 12.78 -3.80
C VAL A 36 -9.82 12.82 -5.12
N ALA A 37 -8.72 13.57 -5.16
CA ALA A 37 -7.89 13.68 -6.36
C ALA A 37 -7.14 12.37 -6.66
N LEU A 38 -6.74 11.63 -5.62
CA LEU A 38 -6.15 10.30 -5.78
C LEU A 38 -7.16 9.28 -6.30
N GLN A 39 -8.41 9.27 -5.82
CA GLN A 39 -9.46 8.41 -6.37
C GLN A 39 -9.78 8.74 -7.82
N ALA A 40 -9.81 10.02 -8.18
CA ALA A 40 -9.97 10.45 -9.56
C ALA A 40 -8.78 9.97 -10.43
N LEU A 41 -7.55 10.07 -9.93
CA LEU A 41 -6.36 9.54 -10.59
C LEU A 41 -6.46 8.02 -10.79
N PHE A 42 -6.83 7.27 -9.75
CA PHE A 42 -6.99 5.82 -9.83
C PHE A 42 -8.05 5.41 -10.86
N ARG A 43 -9.16 6.15 -10.91
CA ARG A 43 -10.20 5.95 -11.92
C ARG A 43 -9.68 6.23 -13.33
N SER A 44 -8.94 7.32 -13.52
CA SER A 44 -8.33 7.64 -14.82
C SER A 44 -7.26 6.62 -15.26
N ALA A 45 -6.61 5.96 -14.30
CA ALA A 45 -5.68 4.85 -14.54
C ALA A 45 -6.39 3.49 -14.76
N GLY A 46 -7.72 3.45 -14.77
CA GLY A 46 -8.50 2.22 -14.98
C GLY A 46 -8.56 1.29 -13.76
N LEU A 47 -8.18 1.75 -12.56
CA LEU A 47 -8.27 0.93 -11.36
C LEU A 47 -9.72 0.79 -10.91
N ALA A 48 -10.15 -0.44 -10.62
CA ALA A 48 -11.49 -0.73 -10.14
C ALA A 48 -11.79 0.01 -8.81
N PRO A 49 -12.97 0.63 -8.65
CA PRO A 49 -13.33 1.41 -7.46
C PRO A 49 -13.15 0.66 -6.14
N ALA A 50 -13.44 -0.65 -6.12
CA ALA A 50 -13.27 -1.52 -4.95
C ALA A 50 -11.82 -1.55 -4.41
N THR A 51 -10.82 -1.23 -5.23
CA THR A 51 -9.41 -1.19 -4.83
C THR A 51 -8.99 0.12 -4.18
N HIS A 52 -9.73 1.21 -4.41
CA HIS A 52 -9.27 2.57 -4.11
C HIS A 52 -9.04 2.78 -2.61
N GLY A 53 -9.98 2.34 -1.77
CA GLY A 53 -9.89 2.49 -0.31
C GLY A 53 -8.63 1.84 0.27
N THR A 54 -8.35 0.59 -0.11
CA THR A 54 -7.18 -0.15 0.40
C THR A 54 -5.85 0.46 -0.11
N ILE A 55 -5.82 0.97 -1.36
CA ILE A 55 -4.65 1.68 -1.89
C ILE A 55 -4.42 3.00 -1.15
N LEU A 56 -5.48 3.78 -0.90
CA LEU A 56 -5.39 5.01 -0.11
C LEU A 56 -4.89 4.75 1.30
N ARG A 57 -5.39 3.68 1.94
CA ARG A 57 -4.95 3.26 3.28
C ARG A 57 -3.44 3.03 3.30
N ALA A 58 -2.90 2.28 2.34
CA ALA A 58 -1.46 2.03 2.24
C ALA A 58 -0.67 3.32 2.01
N LEU A 59 -1.10 4.18 1.09
CA LEU A 59 -0.45 5.45 0.79
C LEU A 59 -0.37 6.39 2.00
N LYS A 60 -1.44 6.47 2.80
CA LYS A 60 -1.46 7.27 4.04
C LYS A 60 -0.38 6.80 5.00
N VAL A 61 -0.30 5.49 5.23
CA VAL A 61 0.71 4.89 6.12
C VAL A 61 2.11 5.16 5.60
N TRP A 62 2.39 4.92 4.31
CA TRP A 62 3.71 5.17 3.75
C TRP A 62 4.12 6.63 3.74
N ARG A 63 3.18 7.56 3.56
CA ARG A 63 3.46 8.99 3.74
C ARG A 63 3.85 9.32 5.18
N GLU A 64 3.21 8.72 6.17
CA GLU A 64 3.60 8.92 7.56
C GLU A 64 5.00 8.36 7.84
N VAL A 65 5.33 7.19 7.26
CA VAL A 65 6.69 6.62 7.36
C VAL A 65 7.72 7.52 6.69
N ALA A 66 7.48 7.96 5.46
CA ALA A 66 8.39 8.82 4.71
C ALA A 66 8.63 10.18 5.41
N ASN A 67 7.63 10.67 6.14
CA ASN A 67 7.73 11.91 6.92
C ASN A 67 8.26 11.69 8.36
N GLY A 68 8.70 10.48 8.71
CA GLY A 68 9.21 10.16 10.05
C GLY A 68 8.15 10.18 11.17
N ARG A 69 6.86 10.23 10.83
CA ARG A 69 5.74 10.27 11.80
C ARG A 69 5.29 8.91 12.27
N ARG A 70 5.70 7.83 11.59
CA ARG A 70 5.36 6.45 11.92
C ARG A 70 6.53 5.53 11.57
N VAL A 71 6.78 4.53 12.41
CA VAL A 71 7.61 3.37 12.04
C VAL A 71 6.67 2.23 11.68
N ALA A 72 6.64 1.83 10.41
CA ALA A 72 5.82 0.73 9.94
C ALA A 72 6.49 0.01 8.77
N GLY A 73 6.25 -1.30 8.70
CA GLY A 73 6.69 -2.15 7.60
C GLY A 73 5.51 -2.80 6.87
N VAL A 74 5.84 -3.68 5.91
CA VAL A 74 4.85 -4.38 5.06
C VAL A 74 3.80 -5.12 5.89
N GLN A 75 4.18 -5.73 7.01
CA GLN A 75 3.24 -6.44 7.90
C GLN A 75 2.14 -5.51 8.44
N GLU A 76 2.52 -4.36 8.99
CA GLU A 76 1.57 -3.39 9.56
C GLU A 76 0.70 -2.76 8.46
N VAL A 77 1.32 -2.40 7.34
CA VAL A 77 0.60 -1.80 6.20
C VAL A 77 -0.42 -2.77 5.63
N SER A 78 -0.03 -4.01 5.35
CA SER A 78 -0.93 -5.04 4.81
C SER A 78 -2.05 -5.40 5.77
N TRP A 79 -1.82 -5.35 7.08
CA TRP A 79 -2.87 -5.52 8.08
C TRP A 79 -3.88 -4.37 8.07
N LEU A 80 -3.42 -3.12 8.00
CA LEU A 80 -4.30 -1.95 7.89
C LEU A 80 -5.09 -1.94 6.58
N MET A 81 -4.47 -2.36 5.47
CA MET A 81 -5.16 -2.59 4.20
C MET A 81 -6.24 -3.66 4.34
N LEU A 82 -5.97 -4.76 5.03
CA LEU A 82 -6.96 -5.82 5.26
C LEU A 82 -8.13 -5.31 6.12
N LYS A 83 -7.84 -4.53 7.16
CA LYS A 83 -8.87 -3.87 7.97
C LYS A 83 -9.79 -2.98 7.14
N GLU A 84 -9.24 -2.23 6.19
CA GLU A 84 -10.02 -1.42 5.25
C GLU A 84 -11.00 -2.26 4.41
N LEU A 85 -10.67 -3.54 4.17
CA LEU A 85 -11.50 -4.46 3.39
C LEU A 85 -12.52 -5.25 4.24
N GLY A 86 -12.61 -4.99 5.55
CA GLY A 86 -13.47 -5.74 6.48
C GLY A 86 -12.70 -6.71 7.38
N GLY A 87 -11.36 -6.67 7.39
CA GLY A 87 -10.53 -7.42 8.32
C GLY A 87 -10.45 -8.91 8.00
N GLN A 88 -10.41 -9.75 9.03
CA GLN A 88 -10.23 -11.21 8.86
C GLN A 88 -11.39 -11.86 8.11
N SER A 89 -12.60 -11.34 8.28
CA SER A 89 -13.81 -11.81 7.59
C SER A 89 -13.94 -11.27 6.16
N ALA A 90 -13.00 -10.46 5.67
CA ALA A 90 -13.04 -9.95 4.30
C ALA A 90 -12.91 -11.09 3.28
N GLU A 91 -13.79 -11.10 2.29
CA GLU A 91 -13.86 -12.11 1.24
C GLU A 91 -13.52 -11.52 -0.15
N GLY A 92 -13.34 -12.41 -1.14
CA GLY A 92 -13.03 -12.05 -2.52
C GLY A 92 -11.53 -11.89 -2.82
N ASP A 93 -11.22 -11.77 -4.11
CA ASP A 93 -9.85 -11.85 -4.63
C ASP A 93 -8.93 -10.78 -4.07
N LEU A 94 -9.43 -9.55 -3.89
CA LEU A 94 -8.64 -8.45 -3.32
C LEU A 94 -8.27 -8.73 -1.86
N ALA A 95 -9.22 -9.21 -1.05
CA ALA A 95 -8.97 -9.58 0.33
C ALA A 95 -8.01 -10.77 0.42
N GLY A 96 -8.21 -11.80 -0.42
CA GLY A 96 -7.31 -12.95 -0.54
C GLY A 96 -5.88 -12.53 -0.89
N LEU A 97 -5.72 -11.58 -1.82
CA LEU A 97 -4.43 -11.01 -2.19
C LEU A 97 -3.78 -10.31 -1.00
N VAL A 98 -4.49 -9.43 -0.29
CA VAL A 98 -3.93 -8.69 0.85
C VAL A 98 -3.58 -9.64 2.01
N LYS A 99 -4.41 -10.65 2.28
CA LYS A 99 -4.13 -11.73 3.25
C LYS A 99 -2.83 -12.46 2.90
N SER A 100 -2.63 -12.83 1.62
CA SER A 100 -1.39 -13.50 1.20
C SER A 100 -0.14 -12.65 1.48
N ILE A 101 -0.18 -11.36 1.12
CA ILE A 101 0.92 -10.40 1.39
C ILE A 101 1.19 -10.30 2.89
N HIS A 102 0.12 -10.21 3.70
CA HIS A 102 0.24 -10.09 5.15
C HIS A 102 0.90 -11.33 5.78
N LEU A 103 0.47 -12.53 5.36
CA LEU A 103 1.07 -13.78 5.84
C LEU A 103 2.53 -13.92 5.42
N ASP A 104 2.88 -13.50 4.21
CA ASP A 104 4.28 -13.52 3.75
C ASP A 104 5.15 -12.55 4.57
N ALA A 105 4.64 -11.36 4.87
CA ALA A 105 5.32 -10.39 5.72
C ALA A 105 5.49 -10.90 7.17
N LEU A 106 4.48 -11.57 7.73
CA LEU A 106 4.57 -12.20 9.05
C LEU A 106 5.66 -13.27 9.10
N ARG A 107 5.71 -14.14 8.08
CA ARG A 107 6.73 -15.20 7.99
C ARG A 107 8.14 -14.61 7.88
N GLU A 108 8.30 -13.58 7.06
CA GLU A 108 9.60 -12.94 6.89
C GLU A 108 10.09 -12.27 8.18
N ASN A 109 9.23 -11.53 8.86
CA ASN A 109 9.56 -10.92 10.15
C ASN A 109 9.91 -11.99 11.20
N ALA A 110 9.15 -13.09 11.25
CA ALA A 110 9.45 -14.19 12.17
C ALA A 110 10.83 -14.82 11.92
N ARG A 111 11.22 -15.01 10.65
CA ARG A 111 12.58 -15.47 10.29
C ARG A 111 13.64 -14.45 10.72
N GLY A 112 13.41 -13.17 10.47
CA GLY A 112 14.32 -12.10 10.90
C GLY A 112 14.53 -12.09 12.41
N HIS A 113 13.46 -12.24 13.19
CA HIS A 113 13.55 -12.35 14.65
C HIS A 113 14.31 -13.60 15.10
N ALA A 114 14.04 -14.76 14.49
CA ALA A 114 14.75 -15.99 14.82
C ALA A 114 16.26 -15.88 14.55
N LEU A 115 16.65 -15.27 13.43
CA LEU A 115 18.05 -15.02 13.09
C LEU A 115 18.71 -14.03 14.07
N ALA A 116 18.02 -12.97 14.46
CA ALA A 116 18.52 -12.02 15.45
C ALA A 116 18.75 -12.66 16.82
N ILE A 117 17.87 -13.58 17.24
CA ILE A 117 18.04 -14.36 18.47
C ILE A 117 19.23 -15.32 18.36
N ALA A 118 19.41 -15.98 17.22
CA ALA A 118 20.52 -16.92 17.02
C ALA A 118 21.90 -16.22 16.93
N ALA A 119 21.93 -14.93 16.60
CA ALA A 119 23.14 -14.13 16.49
C ALA A 119 23.50 -13.35 17.78
N ALA A 120 22.64 -13.39 18.80
CA ALA A 120 22.84 -12.75 20.11
C ALA A 120 23.51 -13.72 21.10
#